data_AF-A0A4Q3J3J0-F1
#
_entry.id   AF-A0A4Q3J3J0-F1
#
_cell.length_a   1.000
_cell.length_b   1.000
_cell.length_c   1.000
_cell.angle_alpha   90.00
_cell.angle_beta   90.00
_cell.angle_gamma   90.00
#
_symmetry.space_group_name_H-M   'P 1'
#
loop_
_entity.id
_entity.type
_entity.pdbx_description
1 polymer ?
#
loop_
_entity_poly.entity_id
_entity_poly.type
_entity_poly.pdbx_seq_one_letter_code
_entity_poly.pdbx_strand_id
1 'polypeptide(L)'
;MRTSLVGGALAVAACAPKSAALDEGTALVAQGKLAEGAARLESACAQAPAPEVCGPAERQASGARVALARQAIERGEYLAAERQLWLALALGDDAARAPARALLDGDEMTQGARFERAVTYLGEPAVFAEVEAVAATSSPAAARAKTWLAQRSAARLTGAVREACGPARRGSCSAAAAALAQAGVSGAGVDESRALAEAEQRRVHPLRREAESFLQVFAADAKKRQELTDCLGKARESSEGFTPAAASECRQSVLGDGDPTAAEARFTSRKTNENLWRKLLKNLDDPALTASLTERKSKAQSSGEVDRVEIPKPPAKKP
;
A
#
# COMPACT_ATOMS: atom_id res chain seq x y z
N MET A 1 73.02 28.90 62.05
CA MET A 1 71.55 29.00 62.10
C MET A 1 70.99 28.14 60.97
N ARG A 2 70.40 26.99 61.32
CA ARG A 2 69.73 26.07 60.39
C ARG A 2 68.23 26.28 60.56
N THR A 3 67.55 26.70 59.51
CA THR A 3 66.08 26.75 59.44
C THR A 3 65.64 25.82 58.33
N SER A 4 65.15 24.64 58.72
CA SER A 4 64.46 23.69 57.85
C SER A 4 63.04 24.18 57.60
N LEU A 5 62.68 24.37 56.34
CA LEU A 5 61.29 24.53 55.88
C LEU A 5 60.83 23.19 55.31
N VAL A 6 60.11 22.42 56.13
CA VAL A 6 59.30 21.27 55.69
C VAL A 6 57.86 21.76 55.63
N GLY A 7 57.45 22.25 54.46
CA GLY A 7 56.06 22.57 54.16
C GLY A 7 55.34 21.32 53.67
N GLY A 8 54.62 20.66 54.57
CA GLY A 8 53.78 19.51 54.24
C GLY A 8 52.58 19.92 53.38
N ALA A 9 52.53 19.43 52.15
CA ALA A 9 51.34 19.46 51.33
C ALA A 9 50.35 18.40 51.86
N LEU A 10 49.39 18.85 52.68
CA LEU A 10 48.19 18.07 53.01
C LEU A 10 47.29 18.03 51.76
N ALA A 11 47.45 16.97 50.96
CA ALA A 11 46.46 16.60 49.97
C ALA A 11 45.21 16.07 50.69
N VAL A 12 44.29 16.97 51.03
CA VAL A 12 42.92 16.59 51.39
C VAL A 12 42.25 16.13 50.10
N ALA A 13 42.44 14.85 49.75
CA ALA A 13 41.56 14.17 48.83
C ALA A 13 40.18 14.14 49.50
N ALA A 14 39.38 15.17 49.26
CA ALA A 14 37.99 15.20 49.66
C ALA A 14 37.31 14.03 48.95
N CYS A 15 37.09 12.93 49.67
CA CYS A 15 36.17 11.89 49.28
C CYS A 15 34.79 12.54 49.18
N ALA A 16 34.47 13.12 48.02
CA ALA A 16 33.09 13.40 47.67
C ALA A 16 32.34 12.08 47.89
N PRO A 17 31.28 12.07 48.72
CA PRO A 17 30.63 10.83 49.07
C PRO A 17 30.15 10.18 47.78
N LYS A 18 30.65 8.96 47.49
CA LYS A 18 30.33 8.18 46.29
C LYS A 18 28.81 8.00 46.07
N SER A 19 27.98 8.29 47.08
CA SER A 19 26.52 8.24 47.05
C SER A 19 25.84 9.53 46.54
N ALA A 20 26.50 10.69 46.51
CA ALA A 20 25.80 11.96 46.24
C ALA A 20 25.11 12.01 44.87
N ALA A 21 25.75 11.46 43.82
CA ALA A 21 25.16 11.41 42.48
C ALA A 21 24.02 10.37 42.39
N LEU A 22 24.11 9.27 43.15
CA LEU A 22 23.04 8.28 43.26
C LEU A 22 21.83 8.87 43.98
N ASP A 23 22.04 9.57 45.10
CA ASP A 23 20.99 10.21 45.89
C ASP A 23 20.28 11.30 45.07
N GLU A 24 21.04 12.14 44.36
CA GLU A 24 20.49 13.17 43.48
C GLU A 24 19.67 12.56 42.33
N GLY A 25 20.20 11.54 41.66
CA GLY A 25 19.49 10.82 40.61
C GLY A 25 18.18 10.19 41.11
N THR A 26 18.23 9.56 42.28
CA THR A 26 17.05 8.99 42.96
C THR A 26 16.01 10.08 43.26
N ALA A 27 16.45 11.22 43.78
CA ALA A 27 15.57 12.35 44.08
C ALA A 27 14.89 12.92 42.83
N LEU A 28 15.63 13.03 41.71
CA LEU A 28 15.07 13.49 40.43
C LEU A 28 14.01 12.53 39.90
N VAL A 29 14.24 11.21 39.97
CA VAL A 29 13.23 10.20 39.61
C VAL A 29 11.99 10.33 40.49
N ALA A 30 12.16 10.50 41.80
CA ALA A 30 11.05 10.69 42.74
C ALA A 30 10.25 11.98 42.48
N GLN A 31 10.86 13.01 41.91
CA GLN A 31 10.21 14.25 41.47
C GLN A 31 9.51 14.13 40.10
N GLY A 32 9.53 12.95 39.46
CA GLY A 32 8.98 12.74 38.13
C GLY A 32 9.86 13.29 36.99
N LYS A 33 11.07 13.77 37.29
CA LYS A 33 12.06 14.22 36.30
C LYS A 33 12.82 13.01 35.73
N LEU A 34 12.06 12.09 35.12
CA LEU A 34 12.53 10.76 34.77
C LEU A 34 13.77 10.77 33.86
N ALA A 35 13.82 11.66 32.86
CA ALA A 35 14.94 11.73 31.92
C ALA A 35 16.22 12.27 32.57
N GLU A 36 16.11 13.34 33.35
CA GLU A 36 17.23 13.91 34.10
C GLU A 36 17.72 12.93 35.17
N GLY A 37 16.80 12.30 35.90
CA GLY A 37 17.10 11.30 36.91
C GLY A 37 17.80 10.07 36.33
N ALA A 38 17.31 9.50 35.24
CA ALA A 38 17.95 8.36 34.57
C ALA A 38 19.38 8.70 34.11
N ALA A 39 19.57 9.85 33.45
CA ALA A 39 20.90 10.29 33.01
C ALA A 39 21.86 10.53 34.19
N ARG A 40 21.36 11.06 35.32
CA ARG A 40 22.17 11.29 36.52
C ARG A 40 22.59 9.97 37.17
N LEU A 41 21.69 8.99 37.24
CA LEU A 41 21.95 7.65 37.75
C LEU A 41 22.96 6.88 36.87
N GLU A 42 22.82 6.96 35.55
CA GLU A 42 23.78 6.42 34.58
C GLU A 42 25.19 7.02 34.79
N SER A 43 25.25 8.35 35.00
CA SER A 43 26.50 9.04 35.30
C SER A 43 27.10 8.61 36.64
N ALA A 44 26.27 8.35 37.66
CA ALA A 44 26.73 7.88 38.97
C ALA A 44 27.45 6.52 38.86
N CYS A 45 26.90 5.56 38.10
CA CYS A 45 27.61 4.29 37.85
C CYS A 45 28.91 4.52 37.06
N ALA A 46 28.90 5.35 36.01
CA ALA A 46 30.09 5.61 35.20
C ALA A 46 31.24 6.24 36.01
N GLN A 47 30.92 7.09 36.98
CA GLN A 47 31.90 7.73 37.88
C GLN A 47 32.36 6.82 39.02
N ALA A 48 31.50 5.90 39.46
CA ALA A 48 31.78 4.96 40.54
C ALA A 48 31.27 3.55 40.17
N PRO A 49 32.05 2.76 39.41
CA PRO A 49 31.65 1.44 38.89
C PRO A 49 31.62 0.35 39.98
N ALA A 50 31.58 0.74 41.26
CA ALA A 50 31.52 -0.18 42.37
C ALA A 50 30.12 -0.84 42.40
N PRO A 51 30.01 -2.17 42.58
CA PRO A 51 28.73 -2.89 42.48
C PRO A 51 27.63 -2.34 43.41
N GLU A 52 28.02 -1.79 44.57
CA GLU A 52 27.09 -1.27 45.57
C GLU A 52 26.43 0.05 45.14
N VAL A 53 27.09 0.81 44.27
CA VAL A 53 26.57 2.07 43.71
C VAL A 53 25.93 1.82 42.35
N CYS A 54 26.63 1.08 41.49
CA CYS A 54 26.21 0.88 40.11
C CYS A 54 24.94 0.01 40.01
N GLY A 55 24.85 -1.11 40.74
CA GLY A 55 23.69 -1.99 40.64
C GLY A 55 22.35 -1.31 40.99
N PRO A 56 22.25 -0.57 42.11
CA PRO A 56 21.07 0.23 42.41
C PRO A 56 20.82 1.35 41.38
N ALA A 57 21.87 2.05 40.94
CA ALA A 57 21.76 3.13 39.96
C ALA A 57 21.17 2.64 38.62
N GLU A 58 21.71 1.53 38.10
CA GLU A 58 21.27 0.87 36.86
C GLU A 58 19.82 0.41 36.94
N ARG A 59 19.41 -0.23 38.05
CA ARG A 59 18.02 -0.63 38.27
C ARG A 59 17.07 0.57 38.23
N GLN A 60 17.39 1.63 38.95
CA GLN A 60 16.53 2.82 39.00
C GLN A 60 16.51 3.57 37.66
N ALA A 61 17.66 3.67 36.98
CA ALA A 61 17.74 4.29 35.66
C ALA A 61 16.88 3.52 34.66
N SER A 62 17.02 2.19 34.61
CA SER A 62 16.19 1.32 33.75
C SER A 62 14.69 1.48 34.06
N GLY A 63 14.31 1.51 35.34
CA GLY A 63 12.92 1.78 35.74
C GLY A 63 12.39 3.13 35.24
N ALA A 64 13.19 4.19 35.37
CA ALA A 64 12.84 5.52 34.87
C ALA A 64 12.73 5.56 33.33
N ARG A 65 13.60 4.84 32.61
CA ARG A 65 13.54 4.68 31.15
C ARG A 65 12.26 3.96 30.69
N VAL A 66 11.86 2.89 31.38
CA VAL A 66 10.58 2.20 31.13
C VAL A 66 9.39 3.14 31.37
N ALA A 67 9.42 3.94 32.43
CA ALA A 67 8.37 4.92 32.70
C ALA A 67 8.29 6.01 31.62
N LEU A 68 9.43 6.53 31.13
CA LEU A 68 9.46 7.45 29.98
C LEU A 68 8.90 6.82 28.71
N ALA A 69 9.22 5.55 28.46
CA ALA A 69 8.71 4.84 27.30
C ALA A 69 7.18 4.73 27.33
N ARG A 70 6.59 4.45 28.50
CA ARG A 70 5.12 4.42 28.67
C ARG A 70 4.48 5.77 28.38
N GLN A 71 5.04 6.86 28.92
CA GLN A 71 4.56 8.22 28.60
C GLN A 71 4.67 8.53 27.11
N ALA A 72 5.76 8.12 26.46
CA ALA A 72 5.92 8.29 25.02
C ALA A 72 4.90 7.47 24.23
N ILE A 73 4.61 6.21 24.61
CA ILE A 73 3.54 5.39 24.01
C ILE A 73 2.17 6.08 24.14
N GLU A 74 1.84 6.61 25.32
CA GLU A 74 0.57 7.32 25.56
C GLU A 74 0.43 8.57 24.68
N ARG A 75 1.53 9.27 24.40
CA ARG A 75 1.57 10.39 23.44
C ARG A 75 1.62 9.95 21.98
N GLY A 76 1.80 8.66 21.71
CA GLY A 76 2.06 8.13 20.39
C GLY A 76 3.40 8.62 19.84
N GLU A 77 4.46 8.53 20.61
CA GLU A 77 5.84 8.81 20.20
C GLU A 77 6.62 7.49 20.24
N TYR A 78 6.23 6.55 19.38
CA TYR A 78 6.68 5.16 19.43
C TYR A 78 8.19 5.04 19.17
N LEU A 79 8.79 5.79 18.24
CA LEU A 79 10.25 5.76 18.06
C LEU A 79 11.01 6.37 19.24
N ALA A 80 10.41 7.33 19.94
CA ALA A 80 10.99 7.86 21.17
C ALA A 80 10.90 6.82 22.30
N ALA A 81 9.76 6.13 22.43
CA ALA A 81 9.58 5.03 23.37
C ALA A 81 10.58 3.90 23.10
N GLU A 82 10.75 3.51 21.83
CA GLU A 82 11.64 2.42 21.41
C GLU A 82 13.06 2.68 21.88
N ARG A 83 13.54 3.91 21.68
CA ARG A 83 14.87 4.34 22.12
C ARG A 83 15.03 4.20 23.65
N GLN A 84 14.03 4.61 24.43
CA GLN A 84 14.08 4.48 25.89
C GLN A 84 14.08 3.00 26.32
N LEU A 85 13.30 2.15 25.65
CA LEU A 85 13.24 0.72 25.96
C LEU A 85 14.55 0.00 25.63
N TRP A 86 15.21 0.33 24.52
CA TRP A 86 16.54 -0.20 24.21
C TRP A 86 17.60 0.23 25.23
N LEU A 87 17.55 1.48 25.71
CA LEU A 87 18.42 1.95 26.81
C LEU A 87 18.16 1.18 28.10
N ALA A 88 16.89 0.95 28.46
CA ALA A 88 16.53 0.13 29.61
C ALA A 88 17.07 -1.30 29.50
N LEU A 89 17.01 -1.91 28.30
CA LEU A 89 17.55 -3.25 28.08
C LEU A 89 19.07 -3.31 28.21
N ALA A 90 19.78 -2.30 27.71
CA ALA A 90 21.22 -2.23 27.76
C ALA A 90 21.75 -2.11 29.21
N LEU A 91 21.05 -1.34 30.05
CA LEU A 91 21.53 -0.93 31.37
C LEU A 91 20.91 -1.70 32.54
N GLY A 92 19.72 -2.27 32.38
CA GLY A 92 19.00 -2.93 33.48
C GLY A 92 19.48 -4.34 33.81
N ASP A 93 19.15 -4.82 35.01
CA ASP A 93 19.22 -6.24 35.38
C ASP A 93 18.03 -7.03 34.81
N ASP A 94 17.99 -8.35 35.00
CA ASP A 94 16.96 -9.19 34.40
C ASP A 94 15.53 -8.81 34.84
N ALA A 95 15.36 -8.38 36.10
CA ALA A 95 14.08 -7.91 36.61
C ALA A 95 13.65 -6.60 35.93
N ALA A 96 14.58 -5.68 35.70
CA ALA A 96 14.32 -4.41 35.02
C ALA A 96 14.17 -4.56 33.49
N ARG A 97 14.81 -5.57 32.89
CA ARG A 97 14.73 -5.88 31.44
C ARG A 97 13.39 -6.48 31.03
N ALA A 98 12.80 -7.33 31.87
CA ALA A 98 11.54 -8.01 31.59
C ALA A 98 10.39 -7.06 31.15
N PRO A 99 10.07 -5.95 31.87
CA PRO A 99 9.03 -5.03 31.43
C PRO A 99 9.41 -4.27 30.15
N ALA A 100 10.69 -4.00 29.91
CA ALA A 100 11.13 -3.35 28.68
C ALA A 100 10.96 -4.26 27.46
N ARG A 101 11.30 -5.56 27.57
CA ARG A 101 11.05 -6.56 26.52
C ARG A 101 9.55 -6.71 26.24
N ALA A 102 8.76 -6.86 27.30
CA ALA A 102 7.31 -7.00 27.17
C ALA A 102 6.67 -5.81 26.43
N LEU A 103 7.17 -4.58 26.64
CA LEU A 103 6.71 -3.41 25.89
C LEU A 103 7.19 -3.42 24.43
N LEU A 104 8.47 -3.76 24.17
CA LEU A 104 9.02 -3.85 22.80
C LEU A 104 8.30 -4.90 21.95
N ASP A 105 7.99 -6.06 22.55
CA ASP A 105 7.32 -7.18 21.89
C ASP A 105 5.79 -6.95 21.77
N GLY A 106 5.26 -5.90 22.39
CA GLY A 106 3.83 -5.57 22.36
C GLY A 106 3.37 -5.12 20.97
N ASP A 107 2.16 -5.54 20.59
CA ASP A 107 1.55 -5.18 19.30
C ASP A 107 1.47 -3.66 19.08
N GLU A 108 1.11 -2.90 20.12
CA GLU A 108 1.03 -1.45 20.03
C GLU A 108 2.39 -0.83 19.65
N MET A 109 3.45 -1.27 20.31
CA MET A 109 4.81 -0.78 20.09
C MET A 109 5.32 -1.15 18.70
N THR A 110 5.11 -2.41 18.31
CA THR A 110 5.50 -2.92 16.99
C THR A 110 4.80 -2.17 15.86
N GLN A 111 3.48 -2.05 15.92
CA GLN A 111 2.71 -1.37 14.87
C GLN A 111 2.89 0.16 14.91
N GLY A 112 3.04 0.74 16.11
CA GLY A 112 3.29 2.16 16.30
C GLY A 112 4.64 2.61 15.74
N ALA A 113 5.72 1.88 16.04
CA ALA A 113 7.04 2.15 15.48
C ALA A 113 7.06 1.93 13.96
N ARG A 114 6.37 0.90 13.46
CA ARG A 114 6.20 0.67 12.01
C ARG A 114 5.51 1.87 11.33
N PHE A 115 4.42 2.37 11.91
CA PHE A 115 3.74 3.57 11.43
C PHE A 115 4.67 4.79 11.39
N GLU A 116 5.37 5.09 12.49
CA GLU A 116 6.24 6.26 12.57
C GLU A 116 7.43 6.19 11.63
N ARG A 117 8.04 5.01 11.46
CA ARG A 117 9.09 4.80 10.46
C ARG A 117 8.55 5.00 9.05
N ALA A 118 7.36 4.48 8.76
CA ALA A 118 6.74 4.63 7.45
C ALA A 118 6.55 6.10 7.09
N VAL A 119 5.94 6.89 7.99
CA VAL A 119 5.62 8.30 7.71
C VAL A 119 6.84 9.23 7.75
N THR A 120 7.95 8.79 8.34
CA THR A 120 9.19 9.58 8.47
C THR A 120 10.19 9.27 7.34
N TYR A 121 10.33 8.01 6.94
CA TYR A 121 11.45 7.56 6.11
C TYR A 121 11.04 7.01 4.74
N LEU A 122 9.75 6.72 4.50
CA LEU A 122 9.30 6.24 3.18
C LEU A 122 8.82 7.38 2.30
N GLY A 123 9.08 7.25 1.00
CA GLY A 123 8.48 8.11 -0.02
C GLY A 123 7.03 7.73 -0.33
N GLU A 124 6.31 8.67 -0.94
CA GLU A 124 5.07 8.40 -1.68
C GLU A 124 5.44 7.54 -2.90
N PRO A 125 5.02 6.26 -3.05
CA PRO A 125 3.77 5.65 -2.58
C PRO A 125 3.91 4.61 -1.44
N ALA A 126 5.14 4.23 -1.06
CA ALA A 126 5.38 3.15 -0.11
C ALA A 126 4.81 3.45 1.29
N VAL A 127 4.79 4.73 1.68
CA VAL A 127 4.18 5.16 2.96
C VAL A 127 2.72 4.76 3.07
N PHE A 128 1.92 4.90 2.00
CA PHE A 128 0.49 4.59 2.07
C PHE A 128 0.23 3.11 2.27
N ALA A 129 0.95 2.24 1.57
CA ALA A 129 0.79 0.78 1.72
C ALA A 129 1.12 0.33 3.15
N GLU A 130 2.20 0.86 3.73
CA GLU A 130 2.58 0.56 5.11
C GLU A 130 1.58 1.09 6.14
N VAL A 131 1.10 2.33 5.96
CA VAL A 131 0.09 2.91 6.85
C VAL A 131 -1.27 2.21 6.71
N GLU A 132 -1.67 1.79 5.51
CA GLU A 132 -2.86 0.95 5.26
C GLU A 132 -2.73 -0.39 5.98
N ALA A 133 -1.55 -1.02 5.95
CA ALA A 133 -1.29 -2.27 6.67
C ALA A 133 -1.40 -2.09 8.20
N VAL A 134 -0.85 -1.00 8.76
CA VAL A 134 -1.01 -0.69 10.20
C VAL A 134 -2.47 -0.40 10.55
N ALA A 135 -3.17 0.38 9.72
CA ALA A 135 -4.58 0.73 9.91
C ALA A 135 -5.51 -0.50 9.88
N ALA A 136 -5.12 -1.58 9.21
CA ALA A 136 -5.86 -2.84 9.17
C ALA A 136 -5.69 -3.71 10.43
N THR A 137 -4.76 -3.38 11.33
CA THR A 137 -4.57 -4.10 12.59
C THR A 137 -5.58 -3.69 13.66
N SER A 138 -5.65 -4.46 14.75
CA SER A 138 -6.42 -4.14 15.96
C SER A 138 -5.62 -3.36 17.00
N SER A 139 -4.37 -2.97 16.70
CA SER A 139 -3.51 -2.25 17.64
C SER A 139 -4.03 -0.82 17.92
N PRO A 140 -3.72 -0.21 19.08
CA PRO A 140 -4.02 1.20 19.34
C PRO A 140 -3.44 2.16 18.27
N ALA A 141 -2.27 1.81 17.70
CA ALA A 141 -1.65 2.55 16.60
C ALA A 141 -2.50 2.61 15.32
N ALA A 142 -3.41 1.65 15.12
CA ALA A 142 -4.29 1.61 13.94
C ALA A 142 -5.20 2.84 13.86
N ALA A 143 -5.64 3.40 14.99
CA ALA A 143 -6.48 4.60 14.99
C ALA A 143 -5.71 5.81 14.42
N ARG A 144 -4.45 6.00 14.83
CA ARG A 144 -3.58 7.07 14.31
C ARG A 144 -3.29 6.89 12.82
N ALA A 145 -3.03 5.66 12.39
CA ALA A 145 -2.85 5.34 10.98
C ALA A 145 -4.10 5.67 10.14
N LYS A 146 -5.31 5.34 10.63
CA LYS A 146 -6.58 5.71 9.98
C LYS A 146 -6.76 7.22 9.89
N THR A 147 -6.48 7.97 10.95
CA THR A 147 -6.54 9.43 10.95
C THR A 147 -5.57 10.03 9.93
N TRP A 148 -4.34 9.53 9.89
CA TRP A 148 -3.33 9.96 8.92
C TRP A 148 -3.79 9.70 7.48
N LEU A 149 -4.34 8.51 7.20
CA LEU A 149 -4.89 8.16 5.89
C LEU A 149 -6.06 9.06 5.52
N ALA A 150 -6.99 9.33 6.44
CA ALA A 150 -8.11 10.22 6.19
C ALA A 150 -7.63 11.62 5.79
N GLN A 151 -6.64 12.18 6.49
CA GLN A 151 -6.09 13.51 6.21
C GLN A 151 -5.37 13.60 4.86
N ARG A 152 -4.72 12.52 4.41
CA ARG A 152 -3.89 12.53 3.18
C ARG A 152 -4.54 11.87 1.97
N SER A 153 -5.59 11.09 2.16
CA SER A 153 -6.29 10.35 1.10
C SER A 153 -6.82 11.29 0.01
N ALA A 154 -7.42 12.43 0.38
CA ALA A 154 -7.94 13.39 -0.59
C ALA A 154 -6.84 13.91 -1.53
N ALA A 155 -5.70 14.36 -0.99
CA ALA A 155 -4.58 14.85 -1.77
C ALA A 155 -3.97 13.75 -2.65
N ARG A 156 -3.79 12.52 -2.13
CA ARG A 156 -3.31 11.39 -2.92
C ARG A 156 -4.24 11.06 -4.09
N LEU A 157 -5.53 10.90 -3.81
CA LEU A 157 -6.52 10.49 -4.81
C LEU A 157 -6.72 11.56 -5.88
N THR A 158 -6.75 12.83 -5.50
CA THR A 158 -6.80 13.95 -6.45
C THR A 158 -5.53 14.04 -7.30
N GLY A 159 -4.35 13.83 -6.70
CA GLY A 159 -3.08 13.71 -7.43
C GLY A 159 -3.11 12.58 -8.46
N ALA A 160 -3.53 11.37 -8.05
CA ALA A 160 -3.65 10.21 -8.94
C ALA A 160 -4.62 10.47 -10.11
N VAL A 161 -5.76 11.12 -9.85
CA VAL A 161 -6.71 11.50 -10.91
C VAL A 161 -6.11 12.53 -11.85
N ARG A 162 -5.42 13.56 -11.33
CA ARG A 162 -4.75 14.57 -12.18
C ARG A 162 -3.65 13.96 -13.05
N GLU A 163 -2.87 13.02 -12.52
CA GLU A 163 -1.83 12.34 -13.28
C GLU A 163 -2.40 11.42 -14.36
N ALA A 164 -3.45 10.66 -14.03
CA ALA A 164 -4.04 9.66 -14.92
C ALA A 164 -4.99 10.26 -15.97
N CYS A 165 -5.78 11.26 -15.60
CA CYS A 165 -6.74 11.91 -16.48
C CYS A 165 -6.20 13.20 -17.14
N GLY A 166 -5.06 13.71 -16.66
CA GLY A 166 -4.42 14.90 -17.22
C GLY A 166 -3.66 14.63 -18.53
N PRO A 167 -2.97 15.65 -19.07
CA PRO A 167 -2.26 15.55 -20.35
C PRO A 167 -1.19 14.45 -20.40
N ALA A 168 -0.58 14.14 -19.25
CA ALA A 168 0.47 13.13 -19.13
C ALA A 168 -0.09 11.69 -19.19
N ARG A 169 -1.39 11.49 -18.92
CA ARG A 169 -2.08 10.19 -18.96
C ARG A 169 -1.34 9.06 -18.25
N ARG A 170 -0.78 9.35 -17.07
CA ARG A 170 0.01 8.39 -16.30
C ARG A 170 -0.91 7.52 -15.46
N GLY A 171 -1.14 6.29 -15.91
CA GLY A 171 -1.97 5.30 -15.21
C GLY A 171 -3.38 5.20 -15.80
N SER A 172 -4.32 4.66 -15.03
CA SER A 172 -5.72 4.50 -15.44
C SER A 172 -6.58 5.60 -14.85
N CYS A 173 -7.12 6.47 -15.72
CA CYS A 173 -8.04 7.51 -15.29
C CYS A 173 -9.33 6.91 -14.70
N SER A 174 -9.87 5.87 -15.34
CA SER A 174 -11.09 5.20 -14.85
C SER A 174 -10.89 4.56 -13.46
N ALA A 175 -9.75 3.92 -13.21
CA ALA A 175 -9.44 3.35 -11.90
C ALA A 175 -9.22 4.44 -10.83
N ALA A 176 -8.45 5.48 -11.16
CA ALA A 176 -8.20 6.59 -10.23
C ALA A 176 -9.50 7.35 -9.88
N ALA A 177 -10.37 7.58 -10.87
CA ALA A 177 -11.66 8.22 -10.68
C ALA A 177 -12.61 7.37 -9.82
N ALA A 178 -12.65 6.05 -10.05
CA ALA A 178 -13.43 5.13 -9.23
C ALA A 178 -12.94 5.12 -7.78
N ALA A 179 -11.62 5.10 -7.56
CA ALA A 179 -11.03 5.17 -6.22
C ALA A 179 -11.38 6.50 -5.50
N LEU A 180 -11.30 7.63 -6.20
CA LEU A 180 -11.71 8.94 -5.66
C LEU A 180 -13.21 8.96 -5.30
N ALA A 181 -14.07 8.39 -6.13
CA ALA A 181 -15.50 8.32 -5.89
C ALA A 181 -15.84 7.41 -4.69
N GLN A 182 -15.25 6.21 -4.64
CA GLN A 182 -15.47 5.24 -3.57
C GLN A 182 -15.00 5.74 -2.21
N ALA A 183 -13.91 6.51 -2.16
CA ALA A 183 -13.37 7.04 -0.92
C ALA A 183 -14.29 8.10 -0.27
N GLY A 184 -15.25 8.67 -1.02
CA GLY A 184 -16.18 9.67 -0.49
C GLY A 184 -15.51 10.95 0.03
N VAL A 185 -14.26 11.20 -0.36
CA VAL A 185 -13.45 12.33 0.14
C VAL A 185 -13.98 13.66 -0.39
N SER A 186 -13.88 14.69 0.44
CA SER A 186 -14.14 16.09 0.11
C SER A 186 -12.91 16.93 0.43
N GLY A 187 -12.81 18.13 -0.14
CA GLY A 187 -11.71 19.06 0.11
C GLY A 187 -11.12 19.69 -1.14
N ALA A 188 -10.02 20.41 -0.95
CA ALA A 188 -9.35 21.14 -2.02
C ALA A 188 -8.95 20.20 -3.19
N GLY A 189 -9.27 20.61 -4.41
CA GLY A 189 -8.91 19.89 -5.64
C GLY A 189 -9.77 18.66 -5.97
N VAL A 190 -10.71 18.25 -5.11
CA VAL A 190 -11.61 17.10 -5.39
C VAL A 190 -12.54 17.42 -6.56
N ASP A 191 -13.17 18.58 -6.59
CA ASP A 191 -14.10 18.96 -7.66
C ASP A 191 -13.39 19.11 -9.02
N GLU A 192 -12.20 19.70 -9.03
CA GLU A 192 -11.36 19.78 -10.23
C GLU A 192 -10.96 18.39 -10.74
N SER A 193 -10.59 17.49 -9.83
CA SER A 193 -10.23 16.11 -10.18
C SER A 193 -11.44 15.35 -10.74
N ARG A 194 -12.62 15.52 -10.13
CA ARG A 194 -13.88 14.97 -10.67
C ARG A 194 -14.19 15.53 -12.05
N ALA A 195 -14.03 16.83 -12.27
CA ALA A 195 -14.24 17.45 -13.58
C ALA A 195 -13.28 16.89 -14.65
N LEU A 196 -12.01 16.65 -14.29
CA LEU A 196 -11.04 16.00 -15.17
C LEU A 196 -11.45 14.55 -15.50
N ALA A 197 -11.83 13.78 -14.49
CA ALA A 197 -12.31 12.41 -14.68
C ALA A 197 -13.57 12.35 -15.57
N GLU A 198 -14.53 13.26 -15.38
CA GLU A 198 -15.73 13.36 -16.21
C GLU A 198 -15.40 13.75 -17.65
N ALA A 199 -14.46 14.69 -17.86
CA ALA A 199 -14.02 15.08 -19.19
C ALA A 199 -13.39 13.89 -19.93
N GLU A 200 -12.58 13.11 -19.23
CA GLU A 200 -11.99 11.89 -19.79
C GLU A 200 -13.04 10.81 -20.05
N GLN A 201 -14.01 10.61 -19.14
CA GLN A 201 -15.14 9.70 -19.35
C GLN A 201 -15.92 10.08 -20.62
N ARG A 202 -16.16 11.37 -20.87
CA ARG A 202 -16.81 11.85 -22.10
C ARG A 202 -15.99 11.51 -23.35
N ARG A 203 -14.65 11.64 -23.28
CA ARG A 203 -13.75 11.30 -24.39
C ARG A 203 -13.77 9.79 -24.69
N VAL A 204 -13.68 8.93 -23.68
CA VAL A 204 -13.62 7.47 -23.87
C VAL A 204 -14.98 6.82 -24.12
N HIS A 205 -16.08 7.47 -23.75
CA HIS A 205 -17.43 6.90 -23.90
C HIS A 205 -17.76 6.37 -25.32
N PRO A 206 -17.57 7.11 -26.43
CA PRO A 206 -17.83 6.57 -27.77
C PRO A 206 -16.93 5.37 -28.11
N LEU A 207 -15.66 5.40 -27.69
CA LEU A 207 -14.71 4.30 -27.90
C LEU A 207 -15.12 3.03 -27.14
N ARG A 208 -15.62 3.19 -25.91
CA ARG A 208 -16.16 2.06 -25.12
C ARG A 208 -17.37 1.44 -25.82
N ARG A 209 -18.28 2.25 -26.36
CA ARG A 209 -19.44 1.73 -27.12
C ARG A 209 -19.02 0.97 -28.37
N GLU A 210 -18.02 1.47 -29.09
CA GLU A 210 -17.45 0.78 -30.25
C GLU A 210 -16.77 -0.54 -29.84
N ALA A 211 -16.07 -0.56 -28.70
CA ALA A 211 -15.50 -1.79 -28.14
C ALA A 211 -16.57 -2.86 -27.87
N GLU A 212 -17.72 -2.48 -27.28
CA GLU A 212 -18.84 -3.42 -27.05
C GLU A 212 -19.36 -4.04 -28.35
N SER A 213 -19.43 -3.25 -29.42
CA SER A 213 -19.82 -3.77 -30.74
C SER A 213 -18.82 -4.80 -31.26
N PHE A 214 -17.50 -4.58 -31.08
CA PHE A 214 -16.49 -5.57 -31.43
C PHE A 214 -16.60 -6.86 -30.62
N LEU A 215 -16.90 -6.77 -29.31
CA LEU A 215 -17.12 -7.95 -28.48
C LEU A 215 -18.24 -8.83 -29.04
N GLN A 216 -19.33 -8.23 -29.54
CA GLN A 216 -20.43 -8.97 -30.17
C GLN A 216 -19.98 -9.67 -31.47
N VAL A 217 -19.15 -9.01 -32.28
CA VAL A 217 -18.57 -9.61 -33.50
C VAL A 217 -17.70 -10.82 -33.13
N PHE A 218 -16.84 -10.69 -32.11
CA PHE A 218 -15.99 -11.79 -31.66
C PHE A 218 -16.79 -12.98 -31.10
N ALA A 219 -17.85 -12.72 -30.34
CA ALA A 219 -18.74 -13.75 -29.85
C ALA A 219 -19.49 -14.47 -30.98
N ALA A 220 -20.03 -13.73 -31.96
CA ALA A 220 -20.69 -14.32 -33.12
C ALA A 220 -19.72 -15.20 -33.93
N ASP A 221 -18.48 -14.75 -34.12
CA ASP A 221 -17.42 -15.52 -34.79
C ASP A 221 -17.02 -16.78 -34.01
N ALA A 222 -17.05 -16.74 -32.68
CA ALA A 222 -16.77 -17.89 -31.84
C ALA A 222 -17.92 -18.91 -31.89
N LYS A 223 -19.17 -18.45 -31.81
CA LYS A 223 -20.36 -19.29 -31.95
C LYS A 223 -20.37 -20.05 -33.28
N LYS A 224 -20.10 -19.35 -34.39
CA LYS A 224 -19.98 -20.00 -35.71
C LYS A 224 -18.87 -21.04 -35.78
N ARG A 225 -17.74 -20.82 -35.08
CA ARG A 225 -16.66 -21.81 -35.00
C ARG A 225 -17.07 -23.04 -34.20
N GLN A 226 -17.81 -22.86 -33.12
CA GLN A 226 -18.36 -23.96 -32.33
C GLN A 226 -19.39 -24.75 -33.13
N GLU A 227 -20.38 -24.08 -33.74
CA GLU A 227 -21.39 -24.71 -34.61
C GLU A 227 -20.75 -25.50 -35.77
N LEU A 228 -19.68 -24.96 -36.37
CA LEU A 228 -18.93 -25.67 -37.41
C LEU A 228 -18.22 -26.90 -36.84
N THR A 229 -17.61 -26.78 -35.67
CA THR A 229 -16.93 -27.89 -34.99
C THR A 229 -17.93 -29.01 -34.67
N ASP A 230 -19.10 -28.65 -34.15
CA ASP A 230 -20.18 -29.59 -33.84
C ASP A 230 -20.72 -30.27 -35.10
N CYS A 231 -20.93 -29.51 -36.18
CA CYS A 231 -21.37 -30.05 -37.47
C CYS A 231 -20.35 -31.07 -38.02
N LEU A 232 -19.07 -30.70 -38.03
CA LEU A 232 -17.99 -31.58 -38.48
C LEU A 232 -17.85 -32.83 -37.57
N GLY A 233 -18.07 -32.68 -36.27
CA GLY A 233 -18.10 -33.80 -35.32
C GLY A 233 -19.21 -34.80 -35.66
N LYS A 234 -20.44 -34.31 -35.80
CA LYS A 234 -21.61 -35.13 -36.19
C LYS A 234 -21.41 -35.81 -37.55
N ALA A 235 -20.85 -35.09 -38.53
CA ALA A 235 -20.55 -35.67 -39.84
C ALA A 235 -19.53 -36.82 -39.75
N ARG A 236 -18.55 -36.75 -38.84
CA ARG A 236 -17.58 -37.84 -38.62
C ARG A 236 -18.19 -39.06 -37.95
N GLU A 237 -19.18 -38.87 -37.09
CA GLU A 237 -19.89 -39.95 -36.40
C GLU A 237 -20.95 -40.64 -37.28
N SER A 238 -21.25 -40.07 -38.46
CA SER A 238 -22.23 -40.62 -39.39
C SER A 238 -21.79 -41.99 -39.94
N SER A 239 -22.75 -42.88 -40.19
CA SER A 239 -22.50 -44.23 -40.73
C SER A 239 -21.94 -44.22 -42.15
N GLU A 240 -22.08 -43.10 -42.87
CA GLU A 240 -21.55 -42.92 -44.24
C GLU A 240 -20.06 -42.49 -44.24
N GLY A 241 -19.51 -42.16 -43.07
CA GLY A 241 -18.13 -41.70 -42.91
C GLY A 241 -17.90 -40.24 -43.28
N PHE A 242 -16.73 -39.70 -42.91
CA PHE A 242 -16.39 -38.29 -43.16
C PHE A 242 -15.97 -38.07 -44.61
N THR A 243 -16.75 -37.28 -45.37
CA THR A 243 -16.45 -36.95 -46.77
C THR A 243 -16.14 -35.45 -46.96
N PRO A 244 -15.39 -35.08 -48.02
CA PRO A 244 -15.21 -33.67 -48.39
C PRO A 244 -16.54 -32.93 -48.65
N ALA A 245 -17.55 -33.63 -49.16
CA ALA A 245 -18.89 -33.10 -49.40
C ALA A 245 -19.58 -32.71 -48.09
N ALA A 246 -19.57 -33.59 -47.08
CA ALA A 246 -20.12 -33.28 -45.75
C ALA A 246 -19.40 -32.09 -45.08
N ALA A 247 -18.07 -32.00 -45.24
CA ALA A 247 -17.31 -30.85 -44.75
C ALA A 247 -17.67 -29.54 -45.48
N SER A 248 -17.97 -29.61 -46.78
CA SER A 248 -18.45 -28.47 -47.56
C SER A 248 -19.84 -28.04 -47.14
N GLU A 249 -20.76 -28.99 -46.95
CA GLU A 249 -22.13 -28.75 -46.49
C GLU A 249 -22.15 -28.08 -45.11
N CYS A 250 -21.33 -28.56 -44.15
CA CYS A 250 -21.18 -27.92 -42.84
C CYS A 250 -20.66 -26.47 -42.94
N ARG A 251 -19.69 -26.21 -43.82
CA ARG A 251 -19.19 -24.83 -44.03
C ARG A 251 -20.25 -23.95 -44.69
N GLN A 252 -20.98 -24.47 -45.67
CA GLN A 252 -22.04 -23.73 -46.35
C GLN A 252 -23.19 -23.40 -45.40
N SER A 253 -23.62 -24.35 -44.57
CA SER A 253 -24.75 -24.17 -43.64
C SER A 253 -24.41 -23.23 -42.49
N VAL A 254 -23.23 -23.37 -41.87
CA VAL A 254 -22.84 -22.57 -40.70
C VAL A 254 -22.26 -21.20 -41.10
N LEU A 255 -21.40 -21.18 -42.13
CA LEU A 255 -20.66 -19.97 -42.50
C LEU A 255 -21.20 -19.25 -43.73
N GLY A 256 -22.16 -19.84 -44.46
CA GLY A 256 -22.68 -19.28 -45.72
C GLY A 256 -21.70 -19.40 -46.89
N ASP A 257 -20.76 -20.34 -46.83
CA ASP A 257 -19.72 -20.58 -47.86
C ASP A 257 -20.24 -21.19 -49.16
N GLY A 258 -21.17 -20.52 -49.83
CA GLY A 258 -21.56 -20.88 -51.21
C GLY A 258 -20.52 -20.45 -52.26
N ASP A 259 -19.62 -19.53 -51.93
CA ASP A 259 -18.65 -18.90 -52.83
C ASP A 259 -17.21 -19.21 -52.39
N PRO A 260 -16.30 -19.67 -53.28
CA PRO A 260 -14.90 -19.91 -52.95
C PRO A 260 -14.15 -18.70 -52.36
N THR A 261 -14.61 -17.47 -52.62
CA THR A 261 -14.02 -16.24 -52.07
C THR A 261 -14.47 -15.92 -50.64
N ALA A 262 -15.54 -16.56 -50.14
CA ALA A 262 -16.11 -16.28 -48.83
C ALA A 262 -15.14 -16.64 -47.67
N ALA A 263 -14.31 -17.66 -47.85
CA ALA A 263 -13.27 -18.02 -46.88
C ALA A 263 -12.19 -16.93 -46.74
N GLU A 264 -11.72 -16.39 -47.86
CA GLU A 264 -10.75 -15.30 -47.88
C GLU A 264 -11.37 -14.01 -47.32
N ALA A 265 -12.61 -13.69 -47.67
CA ALA A 265 -13.34 -12.54 -47.13
C ALA A 265 -13.48 -12.61 -45.61
N ARG A 266 -13.80 -13.77 -45.03
CA ARG A 266 -13.85 -13.96 -43.57
C ARG A 266 -12.47 -13.87 -42.91
N PHE A 267 -11.43 -14.40 -43.55
CA PHE A 267 -10.07 -14.25 -43.03
C PHE A 267 -9.67 -12.77 -42.97
N THR A 268 -9.89 -12.03 -44.06
CA THR A 268 -9.62 -10.60 -44.15
C THR A 268 -10.45 -9.80 -43.15
N SER A 269 -11.75 -10.10 -43.02
CA SER A 269 -12.63 -9.48 -42.03
C SER A 269 -12.12 -9.68 -40.60
N ARG A 270 -11.76 -10.91 -40.21
CA ARG A 270 -11.17 -11.20 -38.88
C ARG A 270 -9.89 -10.40 -38.64
N LYS A 271 -8.98 -10.38 -39.60
CA LYS A 271 -7.73 -9.61 -39.49
C LYS A 271 -8.00 -8.11 -39.36
N THR A 272 -8.95 -7.58 -40.13
CA THR A 272 -9.37 -6.18 -40.06
C THR A 272 -9.98 -5.85 -38.70
N ASN A 273 -10.90 -6.67 -38.19
CA ASN A 273 -11.52 -6.49 -36.88
C ASN A 273 -10.48 -6.53 -35.75
N GLU A 274 -9.52 -7.45 -35.81
CA GLU A 274 -8.41 -7.53 -34.86
C GLU A 274 -7.51 -6.28 -34.90
N ASN A 275 -7.24 -5.73 -36.09
CA ASN A 275 -6.47 -4.50 -36.23
C ASN A 275 -7.22 -3.28 -35.69
N LEU A 276 -8.50 -3.15 -36.01
CA LEU A 276 -9.36 -2.07 -35.52
C LEU A 276 -9.51 -2.15 -33.99
N TRP A 277 -9.71 -3.34 -33.44
CA TRP A 277 -9.74 -3.59 -32.00
C TRP A 277 -8.45 -3.11 -31.31
N ARG A 278 -7.27 -3.51 -31.82
CA ARG A 278 -5.99 -3.07 -31.24
C ARG A 278 -5.81 -1.56 -31.31
N LYS A 279 -6.21 -0.93 -32.42
CA LYS A 279 -6.18 0.53 -32.57
C LYS A 279 -7.13 1.21 -31.59
N LEU A 280 -8.33 0.65 -31.40
CA LEU A 280 -9.32 1.15 -30.45
C LEU A 280 -8.80 1.08 -29.01
N LEU A 281 -8.21 -0.05 -28.60
CA LEU A 281 -7.62 -0.19 -27.27
C LEU A 281 -6.48 0.82 -27.05
N LYS A 282 -5.65 1.05 -28.06
CA LYS A 282 -4.62 2.10 -28.01
C LYS A 282 -5.23 3.50 -27.87
N ASN A 283 -6.34 3.79 -28.56
CA ASN A 283 -7.01 5.09 -28.50
C ASN A 283 -7.76 5.33 -27.17
N LEU A 284 -8.15 4.26 -26.47
CA LEU A 284 -8.69 4.37 -25.11
C LEU A 284 -7.63 4.94 -24.16
N ASP A 285 -6.36 4.55 -24.32
CA ASP A 285 -5.23 5.05 -23.53
C ASP A 285 -5.51 5.01 -22.00
N ASP A 286 -6.17 3.93 -21.58
CA ASP A 286 -6.50 3.64 -20.19
C ASP A 286 -6.21 2.14 -19.95
N PRO A 287 -5.17 1.80 -19.18
CA PRO A 287 -4.75 0.41 -19.02
C PRO A 287 -5.78 -0.47 -18.29
N ALA A 288 -6.58 0.08 -17.36
CA ALA A 288 -7.59 -0.72 -16.66
C ALA A 288 -8.77 -1.06 -17.57
N LEU A 289 -9.24 -0.08 -18.36
CA LEU A 289 -10.27 -0.35 -19.38
C LEU A 289 -9.75 -1.33 -20.44
N THR A 290 -8.50 -1.17 -20.86
CA THR A 290 -7.87 -2.06 -21.85
C THR A 290 -7.78 -3.49 -21.36
N ALA A 291 -7.35 -3.70 -20.10
CA ALA A 291 -7.28 -5.01 -19.49
C ALA A 291 -8.66 -5.66 -19.39
N SER A 292 -9.66 -4.93 -18.88
CA SER A 292 -11.05 -5.42 -18.75
C SER A 292 -11.67 -5.79 -20.11
N LEU A 293 -11.46 -4.97 -21.15
CA LEU A 293 -11.95 -5.26 -22.50
C LEU A 293 -11.24 -6.46 -23.13
N THR A 294 -9.95 -6.64 -22.88
CA THR A 294 -9.16 -7.77 -23.38
C THR A 294 -9.62 -9.08 -22.74
N GLU A 295 -9.85 -9.09 -21.43
CA GLU A 295 -10.42 -10.23 -20.72
C GLU A 295 -11.81 -10.60 -21.28
N ARG A 296 -12.68 -9.61 -21.45
CA ARG A 296 -14.02 -9.82 -22.01
C ARG A 296 -13.99 -10.31 -23.45
N LYS A 297 -13.03 -9.85 -24.26
CA LYS A 297 -12.79 -10.41 -25.59
C LYS A 297 -12.39 -11.87 -25.52
N SER A 298 -11.47 -12.23 -24.62
CA SER A 298 -11.06 -13.63 -24.43
C SER A 298 -12.26 -14.49 -24.06
N LYS A 299 -13.11 -14.02 -23.13
CA LYS A 299 -14.36 -14.70 -22.77
C LYS A 299 -15.27 -14.86 -23.98
N ALA A 300 -15.57 -13.78 -24.71
CA ALA A 300 -16.39 -13.80 -25.93
C ALA A 300 -15.87 -14.78 -26.99
N GLN A 301 -14.56 -14.86 -27.18
CA GLN A 301 -13.94 -15.77 -28.13
C GLN A 301 -13.99 -17.25 -27.68
N SER A 302 -14.03 -17.50 -26.38
CA SER A 302 -14.07 -18.86 -25.81
C SER A 302 -15.48 -19.42 -25.65
N SER A 303 -16.45 -18.59 -25.25
CA SER A 303 -17.82 -19.03 -24.94
C SER A 303 -18.82 -18.71 -26.05
N GLY A 304 -18.49 -17.81 -26.98
CA GLY A 304 -19.47 -17.29 -27.94
C GLY A 304 -20.52 -16.35 -27.33
N GLU A 305 -20.32 -15.90 -26.08
CA GLU A 305 -21.25 -15.04 -25.35
C GLU A 305 -20.58 -13.76 -24.85
N VAL A 306 -21.35 -12.67 -24.77
CA VAL A 306 -20.89 -11.37 -24.23
C VAL A 306 -21.79 -10.96 -23.08
N ASP A 307 -21.20 -10.81 -21.89
CA ASP A 307 -21.86 -10.10 -20.81
C ASP A 307 -21.97 -8.63 -21.18
N ARG A 308 -23.18 -8.17 -21.47
CA ARG A 308 -23.43 -6.76 -21.77
C ARG A 308 -23.23 -5.95 -20.50
N VAL A 309 -22.22 -5.09 -20.53
CA VAL A 309 -21.98 -4.13 -19.46
C VAL A 309 -22.66 -2.82 -19.83
N GLU A 310 -23.50 -2.31 -18.93
CA GLU A 310 -24.05 -0.98 -19.09
C GLU A 310 -22.90 0.03 -19.02
N ILE A 311 -22.69 0.80 -20.11
CA ILE A 311 -21.72 1.88 -20.12
C ILE A 311 -22.40 3.11 -19.53
N PRO A 312 -21.97 3.60 -18.35
CA PRO A 312 -22.60 4.76 -17.75
C PRO A 312 -22.50 5.96 -18.68
N LYS A 313 -23.65 6.54 -19.02
CA LYS A 313 -23.71 7.77 -19.82
C LYS A 313 -23.01 8.88 -19.01
N PRO A 314 -22.04 9.59 -19.60
CA PRO A 314 -21.39 10.68 -18.89
C PRO A 314 -22.42 11.79 -18.56
N PRO A 315 -22.21 12.53 -17.46
CA PRO A 315 -23.08 13.66 -17.14
C PRO A 315 -23.07 14.67 -18.29
N ALA A 316 -24.24 15.26 -18.56
CA ALA A 316 -24.38 16.32 -19.54
C ALA A 316 -23.40 17.45 -19.21
N LYS A 317 -22.77 18.03 -20.24
CA LYS A 317 -21.88 19.18 -20.05
C LYS A 317 -22.70 20.29 -19.40
N LYS A 318 -22.34 20.68 -18.17
CA LYS A 318 -22.92 21.87 -17.55
C LYS A 318 -22.55 23.07 -18.43
N PRO A 319 -23.52 23.94 -18.77
CA PRO A 319 -23.29 25.10 -19.63
C PRO A 319 -22.25 26.05 -19.04
#